data_AF-A0A1M7QTG4-F1
#
_entry.id   AF-A0A1M7QTG4-F1
#
_cell.length_a   1.000
_cell.length_b   1.000
_cell.length_c   1.000
_cell.angle_alpha   90.00
_cell.angle_beta   90.00
_cell.angle_gamma   90.00
#
_symmetry.space_group_name_H-M   'P 1'
#
loop_
_entity.id
_entity.type
_entity.pdbx_description
1 polymer ?
#
loop_
_entity_poly.entity_id
_entity_poly.type
_entity_poly.pdbx_seq_one_letter_code
_entity_poly.pdbx_strand_id
1 'polypeptide(L)'
;MCRQSATVCLIKSPKRQHRVTGPLATRLRTLADPRHRRGKRHPFVSVMLVACSAVVAGARSFAAIGQWARNAPQDTPARLGARTVTALGVRLAPSPATIRRLINRACPGGLADLLGYDPAGTNTLAVDGKSARGSRHADTPAAHLLAAMTGTGMTVTQLRVPDKTNEITCFAALLEPYNLTGGDGHRRRPAHPP
;
A
#
# COMPACT_ATOMS: atom_id res chain seq x y z
N MET A 1 -10.77 -12.97 -3.34
CA MET A 1 -9.67 -12.09 -2.86
C MET A 1 -8.33 -12.78 -3.11
N CYS A 2 -7.37 -12.03 -3.66
CA CYS A 2 -6.20 -12.55 -4.37
C CYS A 2 -5.32 -13.47 -3.51
N ARG A 3 -5.27 -14.77 -3.83
CA ARG A 3 -4.28 -15.75 -3.30
C ARG A 3 -3.00 -15.79 -4.14
N GLN A 4 -2.85 -14.86 -5.08
CA GLN A 4 -1.75 -14.88 -6.05
C GLN A 4 -0.50 -14.23 -5.45
N SER A 5 0.67 -14.59 -5.99
CA SER A 5 1.96 -14.03 -5.59
C SER A 5 1.95 -12.49 -5.67
N ALA A 6 2.76 -11.83 -4.84
CA ALA A 6 2.86 -10.36 -4.77
C ALA A 6 3.06 -9.72 -6.16
N THR A 7 3.77 -10.41 -7.05
CA THR A 7 4.01 -10.02 -8.45
C THR A 7 2.74 -9.97 -9.29
N VAL A 8 1.82 -10.94 -9.13
CA VAL A 8 0.58 -11.04 -9.92
C VAL A 8 -0.48 -10.04 -9.44
N CYS A 9 -0.47 -9.74 -8.14
CA CYS A 9 -1.42 -8.84 -7.53
C CYS A 9 -1.16 -7.36 -7.89
N LEU A 10 0.05 -7.02 -8.36
CA LEU A 10 0.45 -5.69 -8.80
C LEU A 10 0.13 -5.36 -10.27
N ILE A 11 -0.22 -6.36 -11.07
CA ILE A 11 -0.47 -6.22 -12.51
C ILE A 11 -1.96 -5.94 -12.80
N LYS A 12 -2.84 -6.14 -11.82
CA LYS A 12 -4.28 -5.87 -11.97
C LYS A 12 -4.54 -4.36 -11.92
N SER A 13 -5.52 -3.90 -12.71
CA SER A 13 -6.03 -2.53 -12.61
C SER A 13 -6.42 -2.21 -11.15
N PRO A 14 -6.05 -1.02 -10.64
CA PRO A 14 -6.39 -0.64 -9.29
C PRO A 14 -7.90 -0.64 -9.07
N LYS A 15 -8.34 -0.82 -7.83
CA LYS A 15 -9.74 -0.70 -7.43
C LYS A 15 -9.88 0.34 -6.34
N ARG A 16 -10.87 1.22 -6.50
CA ARG A 16 -11.15 2.30 -5.55
C ARG A 16 -11.92 1.80 -4.31
N GLN A 17 -11.25 1.06 -3.43
CA GLN A 17 -11.89 0.41 -2.27
C GLN A 17 -11.85 1.26 -0.98
N HIS A 18 -10.96 2.25 -0.90
CA HIS A 18 -10.74 3.08 0.30
C HIS A 18 -11.97 3.87 0.77
N ARG A 19 -12.88 4.29 -0.12
CA ARG A 19 -14.10 5.06 0.24
C ARG A 19 -15.18 4.23 0.93
N VAL A 20 -15.18 2.91 0.71
CA VAL A 20 -16.31 2.03 1.09
C VAL A 20 -16.11 1.45 2.49
N THR A 21 -14.91 1.52 3.03
CA THR A 21 -14.52 0.77 4.23
C THR A 21 -13.97 1.70 5.28
N GLY A 22 -14.58 1.71 6.46
CA GLY A 22 -14.33 2.66 7.55
C GLY A 22 -12.90 2.67 8.14
N PRO A 23 -12.71 2.46 9.45
CA PRO A 23 -11.39 2.58 10.08
C PRO A 23 -10.30 1.73 9.39
N LEU A 24 -9.04 2.17 9.45
CA LEU A 24 -7.89 1.50 8.81
C LEU A 24 -7.82 -0.01 9.11
N ALA A 25 -8.09 -0.40 10.35
CA ALA A 25 -8.12 -1.82 10.74
C ALA A 25 -9.17 -2.63 9.96
N THR A 26 -10.34 -2.04 9.67
CA THR A 26 -11.39 -2.65 8.85
C THR A 26 -10.93 -2.83 7.41
N ARG A 27 -10.29 -1.80 6.84
CA ARG A 27 -9.71 -1.88 5.50
C ARG A 27 -8.68 -3.00 5.41
N LEU A 28 -7.74 -3.07 6.35
CA LEU A 28 -6.70 -4.11 6.36
C LEU A 28 -7.26 -5.54 6.53
N ARG A 29 -8.44 -5.73 7.12
CA ARG A 29 -9.10 -7.04 7.21
C ARG A 29 -9.53 -7.60 5.85
N THR A 30 -9.72 -6.75 4.84
CA THR A 30 -10.08 -7.20 3.49
C THR A 30 -8.87 -7.72 2.71
N LEU A 31 -7.65 -7.58 3.23
CA LEU A 31 -6.49 -8.23 2.65
C LEU A 31 -6.43 -9.70 3.05
N ALA A 32 -6.17 -10.56 2.07
CA ALA A 32 -5.93 -11.96 2.34
C ALA A 32 -4.61 -12.13 3.12
N ASP A 33 -4.68 -12.76 4.29
CA ASP A 33 -3.48 -13.13 5.03
C ASP A 33 -2.70 -14.20 4.23
N PRO A 34 -1.49 -13.89 3.74
CA PRO A 34 -0.77 -14.76 2.82
C PRO A 34 -0.20 -16.01 3.50
N ARG A 35 -0.28 -16.11 4.84
CA ARG A 35 0.28 -17.22 5.61
C ARG A 35 -0.67 -18.41 5.62
N HIS A 36 -0.08 -19.60 5.67
CA HIS A 36 -0.81 -20.84 5.90
C HIS A 36 -1.61 -20.78 7.22
N ARG A 37 -2.72 -21.53 7.30
CA ARG A 37 -3.61 -21.54 8.49
C ARG A 37 -2.88 -21.96 9.77
N ARG A 38 -1.97 -22.94 9.67
CA ARG A 38 -1.14 -23.39 10.80
C ARG A 38 -0.02 -22.40 11.10
N GLY A 39 0.27 -22.17 12.39
CA GLY A 39 1.39 -21.35 12.84
C GLY A 39 1.13 -19.83 12.90
N LYS A 40 -0.12 -19.39 12.77
CA LYS A 40 -0.50 -17.97 12.91
C LYS A 40 -0.42 -17.53 14.37
N ARG A 41 0.76 -17.06 14.79
CA ARG A 41 0.97 -16.54 16.14
C ARG A 41 0.43 -15.12 16.33
N HIS A 42 0.71 -14.21 15.40
CA HIS A 42 0.27 -12.82 15.45
C HIS A 42 -0.84 -12.54 14.43
N PRO A 43 -1.92 -11.81 14.79
CA PRO A 43 -2.95 -11.41 13.84
C PRO A 43 -2.35 -10.58 12.69
N PHE A 44 -2.76 -10.86 11.44
CA PHE A 44 -2.21 -10.18 10.26
C PHE A 44 -2.38 -8.66 10.34
N VAL A 45 -3.60 -8.22 10.65
CA VAL A 45 -3.95 -6.80 10.78
C VAL A 45 -3.11 -6.12 11.85
N SER A 46 -2.87 -6.78 12.98
CA SER A 46 -2.04 -6.24 14.05
C SER A 46 -0.60 -6.00 13.58
N VAL A 47 0.00 -6.95 12.85
CA VAL A 47 1.35 -6.78 12.31
C VAL A 47 1.42 -5.61 11.31
N MET A 48 0.41 -5.46 10.45
CA MET A 48 0.34 -4.33 9.51
C MET A 48 0.20 -2.99 10.23
N LEU A 49 -0.69 -2.91 11.22
CA LEU A 49 -0.89 -1.69 12.00
C LEU A 49 0.35 -1.29 12.80
N VAL A 50 1.06 -2.25 13.38
CA VAL A 50 2.36 -2.02 14.03
C VAL A 50 3.37 -1.45 13.04
N ALA A 51 3.46 -2.01 11.84
CA ALA A 51 4.36 -1.52 10.81
C ALA A 51 4.00 -0.10 10.35
N CYS A 52 2.72 0.18 10.08
CA CYS A 52 2.26 1.53 9.72
C CYS A 52 2.57 2.55 10.83
N SER A 53 2.29 2.21 12.09
CA SER A 53 2.53 3.09 13.23
C SER A 53 4.02 3.40 13.39
N ALA A 54 4.88 2.39 13.25
CA ALA A 54 6.33 2.58 13.31
C ALA A 54 6.84 3.46 12.16
N VAL A 55 6.34 3.27 10.93
CA VAL A 55 6.74 4.06 9.75
C VAL A 55 6.33 5.52 9.92
N VAL A 56 5.11 5.79 10.39
CA VAL A 56 4.65 7.15 10.71
C VAL A 56 5.49 7.78 11.83
N ALA A 57 5.95 6.97 12.79
CA ALA A 57 6.90 7.39 13.83
C ALA A 57 8.36 7.51 13.32
N GLY A 58 8.61 7.39 12.02
CA GLY A 58 9.93 7.62 11.41
C GLY A 58 10.79 6.37 11.21
N ALA A 59 10.28 5.16 11.46
CA ALA A 59 11.05 3.93 11.23
C ALA A 59 11.27 3.68 9.72
N ARG A 60 12.54 3.65 9.29
CA ARG A 60 12.94 3.48 7.87
C ARG A 60 13.49 2.09 7.53
N SER A 61 13.43 1.13 8.45
CA SER A 61 13.93 -0.23 8.23
C SER A 61 13.12 -1.26 9.02
N PHE A 62 13.13 -2.53 8.60
CA PHE A 62 12.46 -3.60 9.35
C PHE A 62 13.02 -3.78 10.77
N ALA A 63 14.32 -3.51 10.96
CA ALA A 63 14.94 -3.52 12.28
C ALA A 63 14.38 -2.40 13.15
N ALA A 64 14.30 -1.18 12.63
CA ALA A 64 13.72 -0.03 13.33
C ALA A 64 12.24 -0.25 13.66
N ILE A 65 11.46 -0.84 12.73
CA ILE A 65 10.06 -1.18 13.00
C ILE A 65 9.94 -2.19 14.14
N GLY A 66 10.79 -3.21 14.16
CA GLY A 66 10.79 -4.20 15.24
C GLY A 66 11.28 -3.64 16.58
N GLN A 67 12.21 -2.70 16.57
CA GLN A 67 12.65 -1.98 17.77
C GLN A 67 11.53 -1.09 18.31
N TRP A 68 10.88 -0.31 17.45
CA TRP A 68 9.71 0.50 17.81
C TRP A 68 8.62 -0.38 18.44
N ALA A 69 8.31 -1.51 17.80
CA ALA A 69 7.29 -2.44 18.29
C ALA A 69 7.62 -3.04 19.66
N ARG A 70 8.90 -3.32 19.93
CA ARG A 70 9.37 -3.86 21.21
C ARG A 70 9.33 -2.81 22.32
N ASN A 71 9.62 -1.56 21.99
CA ASN A 71 9.73 -0.46 22.95
C ASN A 71 8.40 0.27 23.17
N ALA A 72 7.35 -0.08 22.42
CA ALA A 72 6.03 0.51 22.56
C ALA A 72 5.43 0.22 23.95
N PRO A 73 4.87 1.22 24.65
CA PRO A 73 4.14 0.99 25.90
C PRO A 73 2.97 0.03 25.66
N GLN A 74 2.60 -0.77 26.66
CA GLN A 74 1.67 -1.91 26.49
C GLN A 74 0.27 -1.57 25.96
N ASP A 75 -0.19 -0.34 26.17
CA ASP A 75 -1.46 0.16 25.63
C ASP A 75 -1.45 0.26 24.10
N THR A 76 -0.28 0.55 23.51
CA THR A 76 -0.09 0.66 22.07
C THR A 76 -0.31 -0.69 21.36
N PRO A 77 0.43 -1.78 21.62
CA PRO A 77 0.15 -3.07 21.04
C PRO A 77 -1.24 -3.59 21.42
N ALA A 78 -1.81 -3.22 22.57
CA ALA A 78 -3.21 -3.54 22.89
C ALA A 78 -4.19 -2.89 21.89
N ARG A 79 -4.06 -1.58 21.65
CA ARG A 79 -4.88 -0.82 20.66
C ARG A 79 -4.66 -1.33 19.23
N LEU A 80 -3.45 -1.77 18.91
CA LEU A 80 -3.11 -2.37 17.61
C LEU A 80 -3.49 -3.87 17.51
N GLY A 81 -4.18 -4.43 18.51
CA GLY A 81 -4.71 -5.79 18.46
C GLY A 81 -3.66 -6.90 18.56
N ALA A 82 -2.54 -6.64 19.24
CA ALA A 82 -1.50 -7.64 19.46
C ALA A 82 -2.02 -8.79 20.33
N ARG A 83 -1.45 -9.98 20.09
CA ARG A 83 -1.78 -11.19 20.86
C ARG A 83 -1.41 -11.02 22.34
N THR A 84 -2.19 -11.67 23.20
CA THR A 84 -1.88 -11.85 24.62
C THR A 84 -1.18 -13.20 24.81
N VAL A 85 -0.21 -13.28 25.72
CA VAL A 85 0.62 -14.50 25.92
C VAL A 85 0.75 -14.96 27.36
N THR A 86 0.44 -14.14 28.35
CA THR A 86 0.62 -14.48 29.77
C THR A 86 -0.68 -14.27 30.55
N ALA A 87 -0.77 -14.90 31.73
CA ALA A 87 -1.87 -14.69 32.68
C ALA A 87 -1.99 -13.22 33.12
N LEU A 88 -0.88 -12.48 33.08
CA LEU A 88 -0.81 -11.04 33.37
C LEU A 88 -1.29 -10.15 32.22
N GLY A 89 -1.83 -10.71 31.14
CA GLY A 89 -2.41 -9.91 30.05
C GLY A 89 -1.39 -9.22 29.13
N VAL A 90 -0.11 -9.61 29.17
CA VAL A 90 0.97 -8.94 28.41
C VAL A 90 0.74 -9.10 26.91
N ARG A 91 0.83 -7.97 26.19
CA ARG A 91 0.73 -7.89 24.74
C ARG A 91 2.09 -8.10 24.11
N LEU A 92 2.19 -9.11 23.24
CA LEU A 92 3.45 -9.45 22.57
C LEU A 92 3.51 -8.87 21.17
N ALA A 93 4.44 -7.94 20.98
CA ALA A 93 4.78 -7.39 19.68
C ALA A 93 5.38 -8.46 18.73
N PRO A 94 5.12 -8.36 17.42
CA PRO A 94 5.75 -9.25 16.44
C PRO A 94 7.26 -8.99 16.35
N SER A 95 8.05 -10.04 16.15
CA SER A 95 9.49 -9.89 15.93
C SER A 95 9.81 -9.22 14.58
N PRO A 96 10.98 -8.55 14.43
CA PRO A 96 11.40 -7.97 13.15
C PRO A 96 11.33 -8.96 11.98
N ALA A 97 11.71 -10.22 12.22
CA ALA A 97 11.62 -11.29 11.22
C ALA A 97 10.18 -11.62 10.82
N THR A 98 9.23 -11.58 11.77
CA THR A 98 7.80 -11.79 11.50
C THR A 98 7.24 -10.64 10.67
N ILE A 99 7.57 -9.41 11.02
CA ILE A 99 7.17 -8.20 10.31
C ILE A 99 7.68 -8.25 8.86
N ARG A 100 8.98 -8.47 8.67
CA ARG A 100 9.61 -8.58 7.33
C ARG A 100 8.94 -9.65 6.47
N ARG A 101 8.78 -10.87 7.00
CA ARG A 101 8.16 -11.98 6.26
C ARG A 101 6.73 -11.66 5.83
N LEU A 102 5.95 -10.98 6.67
CA LEU A 102 4.57 -10.65 6.36
C LEU A 102 4.46 -9.52 5.35
N ILE A 103 5.21 -8.44 5.53
CA ILE A 103 5.20 -7.30 4.60
C ILE A 103 5.63 -7.75 3.20
N ASN A 104 6.70 -8.55 3.10
CA ASN A 104 7.17 -9.04 1.80
C ASN A 104 6.20 -10.00 1.09
N ARG A 105 5.25 -10.58 1.83
CA ARG A 105 4.22 -11.49 1.27
C ARG A 105 2.87 -10.83 1.08
N ALA A 106 2.62 -9.69 1.74
CA ALA A 106 1.39 -8.94 1.59
C ALA A 106 1.29 -8.44 0.15
N CYS A 107 0.08 -8.43 -0.43
CA CYS A 107 -0.11 -7.91 -1.77
C CYS A 107 0.02 -6.37 -1.75
N PRO A 108 1.02 -5.79 -2.43
CA PRO A 108 1.21 -4.34 -2.43
C PRO A 108 0.15 -3.60 -3.27
N GLY A 109 -0.40 -4.19 -4.33
CA GLY A 109 -1.52 -3.62 -5.08
C GLY A 109 -2.79 -3.47 -4.23
N GLY A 110 -3.11 -4.50 -3.43
CA GLY A 110 -4.23 -4.44 -2.49
C GLY A 110 -4.03 -3.40 -1.38
N LEU A 111 -2.78 -3.16 -0.95
CA LEU A 111 -2.48 -2.06 -0.04
C LEU A 111 -2.72 -0.70 -0.72
N ALA A 112 -2.31 -0.53 -1.97
CA ALA A 112 -2.57 0.69 -2.73
C ALA A 112 -4.07 0.96 -2.89
N ASP A 113 -4.87 -0.07 -3.22
CA ASP A 113 -6.33 0.04 -3.37
C ASP A 113 -7.04 0.48 -2.07
N LEU A 114 -6.53 0.04 -0.92
CA LEU A 114 -7.15 0.27 0.39
C LEU A 114 -6.66 1.55 1.09
N LEU A 115 -5.40 1.90 0.87
CA LEU A 115 -4.73 3.01 1.56
C LEU A 115 -4.56 4.24 0.65
N GLY A 116 -4.82 4.08 -0.64
CA GLY A 116 -4.77 5.14 -1.63
C GLY A 116 -5.62 6.35 -1.23
N TYR A 117 -5.06 7.54 -1.44
CA TYR A 117 -5.76 8.78 -1.25
C TYR A 117 -6.83 8.96 -2.33
N ASP A 118 -7.92 9.63 -1.95
CA ASP A 118 -8.98 9.96 -2.87
C ASP A 118 -8.68 11.25 -3.62
N PRO A 119 -8.48 11.23 -4.95
CA PRO A 119 -8.20 12.44 -5.72
C PRO A 119 -9.42 13.33 -5.96
N ALA A 120 -10.61 13.00 -5.46
CA ALA A 120 -11.78 13.84 -5.63
C ALA A 120 -11.55 15.26 -5.09
N GLY A 121 -11.84 16.26 -5.93
CA GLY A 121 -11.58 17.67 -5.61
C GLY A 121 -10.14 18.12 -5.80
N THR A 122 -9.25 17.24 -6.29
CA THR A 122 -7.90 17.64 -6.72
C THR A 122 -7.94 18.05 -8.20
N ASN A 123 -7.28 19.16 -8.53
CA ASN A 123 -7.24 19.69 -9.90
C ASN A 123 -6.09 19.09 -10.73
N THR A 124 -5.08 18.52 -10.07
CA THR A 124 -3.88 17.99 -10.73
C THR A 124 -3.41 16.70 -10.06
N LEU A 125 -2.94 15.77 -10.90
CA LEU A 125 -2.26 14.56 -10.48
C LEU A 125 -0.91 14.47 -11.19
N ALA A 126 0.14 14.24 -10.41
CA ALA A 126 1.44 13.84 -10.92
C ALA A 126 1.45 12.32 -11.11
N VAL A 127 1.98 11.86 -12.23
CA VAL A 127 2.19 10.43 -12.51
C VAL A 127 3.64 10.21 -12.87
N ASP A 128 4.28 9.26 -12.20
CA ASP A 128 5.71 8.98 -12.38
C ASP A 128 6.00 7.48 -12.28
N GLY A 129 6.96 7.04 -13.11
CA GLY A 129 7.46 5.67 -13.17
C GLY A 129 8.75 5.51 -12.37
N LYS A 130 8.72 4.69 -11.31
CA LYS A 130 9.90 4.40 -10.47
C LYS A 130 10.29 2.94 -10.49
N SER A 131 11.56 2.70 -10.79
CA SER A 131 12.19 1.40 -10.59
C SER A 131 12.62 1.23 -9.14
N ALA A 132 12.01 0.28 -8.43
CA ALA A 132 12.33 -0.04 -7.05
C ALA A 132 13.72 -0.69 -6.95
N ARG A 133 14.75 0.12 -6.69
CA ARG A 133 16.13 -0.37 -6.51
C ARG A 133 16.20 -1.45 -5.44
N GLY A 134 16.96 -2.52 -5.71
CA GLY A 134 17.11 -3.68 -4.81
C GLY A 134 15.98 -4.72 -4.88
N SER A 135 14.96 -4.53 -5.71
CA SER A 135 13.88 -5.51 -5.91
C SER A 135 14.17 -6.59 -6.97
N ARG A 136 15.28 -6.46 -7.70
CA ARG A 136 15.75 -7.47 -8.67
C ARG A 136 16.08 -8.77 -7.92
N HIS A 137 15.61 -9.91 -8.44
CA HIS A 137 15.87 -11.20 -7.84
C HIS A 137 16.04 -12.29 -8.89
N ALA A 138 17.22 -12.91 -8.94
CA ALA A 138 17.60 -13.84 -10.01
C ALA A 138 17.23 -13.25 -11.38
N ASP A 139 16.42 -13.96 -12.16
CA ASP A 139 15.98 -13.55 -13.49
C ASP A 139 14.81 -12.56 -13.49
N THR A 140 14.29 -12.20 -12.31
CA THR A 140 13.20 -11.22 -12.20
C THR A 140 13.78 -9.80 -12.21
N PRO A 141 13.44 -8.96 -13.21
CA PRO A 141 13.89 -7.59 -13.26
C PRO A 141 13.36 -6.79 -12.06
N ALA A 142 14.01 -5.66 -11.81
CA ALA A 142 13.55 -4.75 -10.77
C ALA A 142 12.10 -4.34 -11.04
N ALA A 143 11.27 -4.29 -10.00
CA ALA A 143 9.90 -3.84 -10.12
C ALA A 143 9.86 -2.39 -10.58
N HIS A 144 9.32 -2.15 -11.77
CA HIS A 144 9.00 -0.81 -12.26
C HIS A 144 7.54 -0.50 -11.90
N LEU A 145 7.32 0.58 -11.15
CA LEU A 145 6.02 0.96 -10.61
C LEU A 145 5.61 2.31 -11.18
N LEU A 146 4.38 2.42 -11.69
CA LEU A 146 3.77 3.69 -12.07
C LEU A 146 2.86 4.13 -10.93
N ALA A 147 3.07 5.33 -10.39
CA ALA A 147 2.30 5.86 -9.26
C ALA A 147 1.64 7.19 -9.60
N ALA A 148 0.41 7.39 -9.11
CA ALA A 148 -0.32 8.66 -9.20
C ALA A 148 -0.34 9.33 -7.82
N MET A 149 -0.05 10.62 -7.78
CA MET A 149 0.06 11.41 -6.56
C MET A 149 -0.61 12.78 -6.74
N THR A 150 -1.23 13.30 -5.69
CA THR A 150 -1.74 14.68 -5.69
C THR A 150 -0.58 15.68 -5.60
N GLY A 151 -0.83 16.96 -5.93
CA GLY A 151 0.16 18.03 -5.77
C GLY A 151 0.68 18.22 -4.33
N THR A 152 -0.03 17.71 -3.32
CA THR A 152 0.40 17.73 -1.91
C THR A 152 1.27 16.53 -1.52
N GLY A 153 1.56 15.63 -2.46
CA GLY A 153 2.38 14.44 -2.23
C GLY A 153 1.60 13.22 -1.71
N MET A 154 0.27 13.28 -1.65
CA MET A 154 -0.55 12.12 -1.27
C MET A 154 -0.65 11.12 -2.42
N THR A 155 -0.20 9.88 -2.19
CA THR A 155 -0.31 8.79 -3.17
C THR A 155 -1.76 8.34 -3.32
N VAL A 156 -2.27 8.41 -4.54
CA VAL A 156 -3.63 7.99 -4.91
C VAL A 156 -3.66 6.49 -5.17
N THR A 157 -2.77 6.01 -6.02
CA THR A 157 -2.61 4.57 -6.32
C THR A 157 -1.26 4.31 -6.98
N GLN A 158 -0.90 3.04 -7.12
CA GLN A 158 0.27 2.58 -7.87
C GLN A 158 -0.01 1.22 -8.49
N LEU A 159 0.64 0.94 -9.62
CA LEU A 159 0.63 -0.37 -10.26
C LEU A 159 2.06 -0.75 -10.67
N ARG A 160 2.34 -2.04 -10.84
CA ARG A 160 3.58 -2.49 -11.49
C ARG A 160 3.37 -2.50 -12.99
N VAL A 161 4.34 -1.97 -13.73
CA VAL A 161 4.42 -2.09 -15.18
C VAL A 161 5.02 -3.46 -15.53
N PRO A 162 4.27 -4.35 -16.20
CA PRO A 162 4.79 -5.62 -16.70
C PRO A 162 5.96 -5.45 -17.68
N ASP A 163 6.85 -6.43 -17.71
CA ASP A 163 8.05 -6.43 -18.58
C ASP A 163 7.71 -6.37 -20.08
N LYS A 164 6.50 -6.79 -20.48
CA LYS A 164 6.03 -6.80 -21.88
C LYS A 164 5.13 -5.61 -22.23
N THR A 165 5.03 -4.60 -21.36
CA THR A 165 4.21 -3.41 -21.63
C THR A 165 5.00 -2.13 -21.35
N ASN A 166 4.39 -0.98 -21.64
CA ASN A 166 4.99 0.33 -21.41
C ASN A 166 4.14 1.19 -20.47
N GLU A 167 4.76 2.25 -19.93
CA GLU A 167 4.11 3.19 -19.01
C GLU A 167 2.85 3.85 -19.61
N ILE A 168 2.84 4.12 -20.91
CA ILE A 168 1.71 4.75 -21.62
C ILE A 168 0.44 3.89 -21.47
N THR A 169 0.56 2.58 -21.70
CA THR A 169 -0.57 1.64 -21.57
C THR A 169 -1.04 1.55 -20.12
N CYS A 170 -0.08 1.50 -19.19
CA CYS A 170 -0.35 1.47 -17.76
C CYS A 170 -0.97 2.77 -17.22
N PHE A 171 -0.68 3.92 -17.82
CA PHE A 171 -1.20 5.23 -17.40
C PHE A 171 -2.73 5.25 -17.44
N ALA A 172 -3.32 4.79 -18.55
CA ALA A 172 -4.78 4.71 -18.67
C ALA A 172 -5.38 3.78 -17.60
N ALA A 173 -4.80 2.59 -17.42
CA ALA A 173 -5.25 1.62 -16.41
C ALA A 173 -5.10 2.12 -14.96
N LEU A 174 -4.10 2.94 -14.67
CA LEU A 174 -3.88 3.54 -13.34
C LEU A 174 -5.03 4.50 -12.96
N LEU A 175 -5.54 5.24 -13.94
CA LEU A 175 -6.50 6.32 -13.75
C LEU A 175 -7.95 5.93 -14.03
N GLU A 176 -8.19 4.86 -14.79
CA GLU A 176 -9.52 4.30 -15.10
C GLU A 176 -10.48 4.23 -13.88
N PRO A 177 -10.04 3.86 -12.65
CA PRO A 177 -10.96 3.79 -11.50
C PRO A 177 -11.40 5.15 -10.95
N TYR A 178 -10.84 6.25 -11.46
CA TYR A 178 -11.08 7.61 -10.98
C TYR A 178 -11.81 8.40 -12.05
N ASN A 179 -12.94 9.01 -11.67
CA ASN A 179 -13.66 9.91 -12.56
C ASN A 179 -12.94 11.26 -12.62
N LEU A 180 -11.90 11.33 -13.45
CA LEU A 180 -11.14 12.53 -13.74
C LEU A 180 -11.84 13.26 -14.89
N THR A 181 -13.01 13.82 -14.61
CA THR A 181 -13.59 14.82 -15.52
C THR A 181 -12.62 15.98 -15.53
N GLY A 182 -12.01 16.25 -16.67
CA GLY A 182 -11.24 17.48 -16.84
C GLY A 182 -12.15 18.62 -16.44
N GLY A 183 -11.75 19.42 -15.44
CA GLY A 183 -12.38 20.71 -15.26
C GLY A 183 -12.36 21.42 -16.62
N ASP A 184 -13.47 22.04 -17.00
CA ASP A 184 -13.69 22.77 -18.25
C ASP A 184 -12.74 23.99 -18.41
N GLY A 185 -11.43 23.81 -18.30
CA GLY A 185 -10.40 24.83 -18.27
C GLY A 185 -9.52 24.86 -19.51
N HIS A 186 -9.69 23.94 -20.46
CA HIS A 186 -9.01 23.99 -21.75
C HIS A 186 -10.01 24.11 -22.91
N ARG A 187 -10.89 25.13 -22.84
CA ARG A 187 -11.37 25.74 -24.08
C ARG A 187 -10.15 26.35 -24.76
N ARG A 188 -9.76 25.78 -25.91
CA ARG A 188 -8.85 26.44 -26.84
C ARG A 188 -9.34 27.89 -26.99
N ARG A 189 -8.50 28.87 -26.65
CA ARG A 189 -8.78 30.26 -27.05
C ARG A 189 -8.90 30.25 -28.57
N PRO A 190 -10.01 30.72 -29.17
CA PRO A 190 -10.09 30.85 -30.61
C PRO A 190 -8.97 31.80 -31.05
N ALA A 191 -8.26 31.39 -32.11
CA ALA A 191 -7.26 32.24 -32.75
C ALA A 191 -7.93 33.54 -33.20
N HIS A 192 -7.31 34.67 -32.88
CA HIS A 192 -7.71 35.96 -33.42
C HIS A 192 -7.45 35.94 -34.93
N PRO A 193 -8.45 36.18 -35.80
CA PRO A 193 -8.19 36.39 -37.22
C PRO A 193 -7.48 37.74 -37.44
N PRO A 194 -6.74 37.89 -38.57
CA PRO A 194 -5.81 38.98 -38.82
C PRO A 194 -6.46 40.36 -38.91
#